data_AF-A0A528D3S1-F1
#
_entry.id   AF-A0A528D3S1-F1
#
_cell.length_a   1.000
_cell.length_b   1.000
_cell.length_c   1.000
_cell.angle_alpha   90.00
_cell.angle_beta   90.00
_cell.angle_gamma   90.00
#
_symmetry.space_group_name_H-M   'P 1'
#
loop_
_entity.id
_entity.type
_entity.pdbx_description
1 polymer ?
#
loop_
_entity_poly.entity_id
_entity_poly.type
_entity_poly.pdbx_seq_one_letter_code
_entity_poly.pdbx_strand_id
1 'polypeptide(L)'
;PARRGLATAMEIWIRHLVAVGVEIEPVERIEDEDWAWYVGLDAEATRIGNTLWAGGELDAETAQRVVALFRLSFSDTGEVQPAVGARPVWLIMAMTADRTIRMKPQNLIAGLPFRAPGTVN
;
A
#
# COMPACT_ATOMS: atom_id res chain seq x y z
N PRO A 1 5.76 -6.56 16.96
CA PRO A 1 6.63 -5.39 17.19
C PRO A 1 7.20 -4.77 15.90
N ALA A 2 7.91 -5.53 15.06
CA ALA A 2 8.58 -5.01 13.86
C ALA A 2 7.63 -4.40 12.82
N ARG A 3 6.54 -5.10 12.45
CA ARG A 3 5.55 -4.58 11.49
C ARG A 3 4.91 -3.27 11.97
N ARG A 4 4.57 -3.16 13.25
CA ARG A 4 4.02 -1.93 13.82
C ARG A 4 5.03 -0.77 13.76
N GLY A 5 6.30 -1.03 14.05
CA GLY A 5 7.35 -0.01 13.90
C GLY A 5 7.51 0.48 12.46
N LEU A 6 7.45 -0.43 11.49
CA LEU A 6 7.48 -0.07 10.07
C LEU A 6 6.24 0.74 9.66
N ALA A 7 5.04 0.36 10.14
CA ALA A 7 3.82 1.12 9.90
C ALA A 7 3.95 2.57 10.39
N THR A 8 4.40 2.77 11.63
CA THR A 8 4.64 4.10 12.18
C THR A 8 5.69 4.89 11.39
N ALA A 9 6.76 4.24 10.92
CA ALA A 9 7.74 4.90 10.06
C ALA A 9 7.14 5.35 8.73
N MET A 10 6.25 4.54 8.13
CA MET A 10 5.54 4.90 6.89
C MET A 10 4.56 6.05 7.10
N GLU A 11 3.80 6.06 8.21
CA GLU A 11 2.92 7.18 8.58
C GLU A 11 3.70 8.50 8.69
N ILE A 12 4.84 8.48 9.40
CA ILE A 12 5.71 9.65 9.56
C ILE A 12 6.26 10.11 8.20
N TRP A 13 6.69 9.17 7.35
CA TRP A 13 7.23 9.47 6.03
C TRP A 13 6.19 10.16 5.13
N ILE A 14 4.97 9.61 5.06
CA ILE A 14 3.86 10.18 4.28
C ILE A 14 3.53 11.58 4.79
N ARG A 15 3.34 11.72 6.10
CA ARG A 15 3.07 13.03 6.72
C ARG A 15 4.16 14.05 6.43
N HIS A 16 5.43 13.65 6.48
CA HIS A 16 6.54 14.56 6.28
C HIS A 16 6.66 15.05 4.83
N LEU A 17 6.46 14.16 3.84
CA LEU A 17 6.73 14.49 2.44
C LEU A 17 5.55 15.03 1.68
N VAL A 18 4.31 14.68 2.06
CA VAL A 18 3.11 15.12 1.36
C VAL A 18 2.08 15.80 2.26
N ALA A 19 2.39 16.00 3.55
CA ALA A 19 1.51 16.65 4.53
C ALA A 19 0.14 15.96 4.74
N VAL A 20 0.00 14.69 4.33
CA VAL A 20 -1.23 13.91 4.49
C VAL A 20 -1.18 13.06 5.76
N GLY A 21 -2.27 13.06 6.53
CA GLY A 21 -2.49 12.19 7.67
C GLY A 21 -3.05 10.83 7.24
N VAL A 22 -2.38 9.76 7.67
CA VAL A 22 -2.82 8.37 7.47
C VAL A 22 -2.63 7.56 8.73
N GLU A 23 -3.41 6.49 8.87
CA GLU A 23 -3.22 5.44 9.86
C GLU A 23 -2.92 4.13 9.14
N ILE A 24 -1.92 3.38 9.61
CA ILE A 24 -1.45 2.15 8.98
C ILE A 24 -1.45 1.01 10.00
N GLU A 25 -2.29 0.01 9.76
CA GLU A 25 -2.44 -1.17 10.60
C GLU A 25 -1.79 -2.39 9.94
N PRO A 26 -0.86 -3.11 10.61
CA PRO A 26 -0.42 -4.41 10.13
C PRO A 26 -1.56 -5.43 10.18
N VAL A 27 -1.77 -6.16 9.09
CA VAL A 27 -2.79 -7.22 9.00
C VAL A 27 -2.18 -8.56 8.59
N GLU A 28 -2.89 -9.66 8.85
CA GLU A 28 -2.43 -11.01 8.49
C GLU A 28 -2.82 -11.42 7.08
N ARG A 29 -3.96 -10.92 6.60
CA ARG A 29 -4.55 -11.23 5.29
C ARG A 29 -5.42 -10.08 4.83
N ILE A 30 -5.68 -10.04 3.52
CA ILE A 30 -6.68 -9.15 2.93
C ILE A 30 -7.99 -9.94 2.90
N GLU A 31 -9.03 -9.45 3.59
CA GLU A 31 -10.34 -10.12 3.70
C GLU A 31 -11.42 -9.43 2.84
N ASP A 32 -11.04 -8.41 2.07
CA ASP A 32 -11.95 -7.55 1.35
C ASP A 32 -12.00 -7.92 -0.14
N GLU A 33 -13.18 -8.33 -0.61
CA GLU A 33 -13.42 -8.69 -2.00
C GLU A 33 -13.50 -7.46 -2.92
N ASP A 34 -13.81 -6.27 -2.37
CA ASP A 34 -13.93 -5.01 -3.13
C ASP A 34 -12.83 -4.01 -2.76
N TRP A 35 -11.59 -4.50 -2.80
CA TRP A 35 -10.42 -3.68 -2.54
C TRP A 35 -10.22 -2.58 -3.60
N ALA A 36 -10.25 -1.33 -3.14
CA ALA A 36 -10.31 -0.14 -3.99
C ALA A 36 -8.97 0.37 -4.50
N TRP A 37 -7.88 -0.02 -3.86
CA TRP A 37 -6.53 0.40 -4.22
C TRP A 37 -5.48 -0.46 -3.51
N TYR A 38 -4.28 -0.54 -4.08
CA TYR A 38 -3.12 -1.12 -3.41
C TYR A 38 -1.83 -0.38 -3.78
N VAL A 39 -0.80 -0.55 -2.95
CA VAL A 39 0.57 -0.09 -3.21
C VAL A 39 1.55 -1.21 -2.87
N GLY A 40 2.34 -1.63 -3.85
CA GLY A 40 3.50 -2.46 -3.60
C GLY A 40 4.64 -1.64 -2.99
N LEU A 41 5.16 -2.04 -1.84
CA LEU A 41 6.25 -1.38 -1.13
C LEU A 41 7.63 -1.75 -1.68
N ASP A 42 7.70 -2.69 -2.61
CA ASP A 42 8.89 -3.13 -3.33
C ASP A 42 8.46 -3.66 -4.71
N ALA A 43 9.44 -4.00 -5.56
CA ALA A 43 9.16 -4.43 -6.93
C ALA A 43 8.36 -5.74 -7.02
N GLU A 44 8.60 -6.68 -6.11
CA GLU A 44 7.90 -7.97 -6.11
C GLU A 44 6.47 -7.79 -5.63
N ALA A 45 6.26 -6.97 -4.59
CA ALA A 45 4.93 -6.61 -4.12
C ALA A 45 4.11 -5.86 -5.18
N THR A 46 4.74 -4.97 -5.96
CA THR A 46 4.07 -4.31 -7.10
C THR A 46 3.64 -5.33 -8.15
N ARG A 47 4.48 -6.32 -8.49
CA ARG A 47 4.13 -7.38 -9.42
C ARG A 47 2.95 -8.21 -8.90
N ILE A 48 3.01 -8.63 -7.64
CA ILE A 48 1.96 -9.41 -6.96
C ILE A 48 0.63 -8.65 -6.98
N GLY A 49 0.64 -7.39 -6.54
CA GLY A 49 -0.56 -6.57 -6.52
C GLY A 49 -1.13 -6.33 -7.91
N ASN A 50 -0.30 -6.12 -8.94
CA ASN A 50 -0.76 -5.99 -10.33
C ASN A 50 -1.49 -7.24 -10.82
N THR A 51 -0.93 -8.42 -10.53
CA THR A 51 -1.55 -9.70 -10.92
C THR A 51 -2.92 -9.85 -10.28
N LEU A 52 -3.01 -9.67 -8.96
CA LEU A 52 -4.27 -9.79 -8.22
C LEU A 52 -5.29 -8.73 -8.65
N TRP A 53 -4.85 -7.48 -8.86
CA TRP A 53 -5.70 -6.38 -9.31
C TRP A 53 -6.32 -6.63 -10.69
N ALA A 54 -5.57 -7.30 -11.58
CA ALA A 54 -6.07 -7.72 -12.89
C ALA A 54 -6.98 -8.96 -12.83
N GLY A 55 -7.31 -9.46 -11.64
CA GLY A 55 -8.11 -10.68 -11.46
C GLY A 55 -7.33 -11.99 -11.68
N GLY A 56 -6.00 -11.92 -11.71
CA GLY A 56 -5.14 -13.09 -11.82
C GLY A 56 -4.95 -13.80 -10.48
N GLU A 57 -4.53 -15.06 -10.54
CA GLU A 57 -4.20 -15.87 -9.37
C GLU A 57 -2.68 -15.93 -9.15
N LEU A 58 -2.28 -16.09 -7.90
CA LEU A 58 -0.88 -16.30 -7.54
C LEU A 58 -0.61 -17.79 -7.39
N ASP A 59 0.51 -18.26 -7.93
CA ASP A 59 1.03 -19.56 -7.56
C ASP A 59 1.48 -19.56 -6.07
N ALA A 60 1.57 -20.75 -5.48
CA ALA A 60 1.89 -20.91 -4.07
C ALA A 60 3.29 -20.39 -3.69
N GLU A 61 4.25 -20.39 -4.63
CA GLU A 61 5.60 -19.88 -4.39
C GLU A 61 5.59 -18.35 -4.31
N THR A 62 4.91 -17.70 -5.25
CA THR A 62 4.70 -16.26 -5.29
C THR A 62 3.94 -15.79 -4.05
N ALA A 63 2.89 -16.49 -3.64
CA ALA A 63 2.13 -16.16 -2.44
C ALA A 63 3.01 -16.18 -1.17
N GLN A 64 3.95 -17.13 -1.07
CA GLN A 64 4.90 -17.22 0.05
C GLN A 64 5.92 -16.08 0.10
N ARG A 65 6.07 -15.31 -0.98
CA ARG A 65 6.98 -14.14 -1.00
C ARG A 65 6.40 -12.95 -0.27
N VAL A 66 5.10 -12.88 0.00
CA VAL A 66 4.49 -11.80 0.79
C VAL A 66 4.94 -11.92 2.25
N VAL A 67 5.64 -10.90 2.76
CA VAL A 67 6.22 -10.90 4.11
C VAL A 67 5.45 -10.02 5.10
N ALA A 68 4.76 -9.00 4.59
CA ALA A 68 3.91 -8.12 5.39
C ALA A 68 2.78 -7.51 4.56
N LEU A 69 1.65 -7.31 5.21
CA LEU A 69 0.48 -6.63 4.68
C LEU A 69 0.09 -5.53 5.67
N PHE A 70 -0.38 -4.41 5.13
CA PHE A 70 -0.92 -3.32 5.92
C PHE A 70 -2.20 -2.78 5.31
N ARG A 71 -3.08 -2.32 6.18
CA ARG A 71 -4.27 -1.54 5.84
C ARG A 71 -3.96 -0.09 6.13
N LEU A 72 -4.09 0.77 5.12
CA LEU A 72 -3.97 2.22 5.27
C LEU A 72 -5.35 2.87 5.16
N SER A 73 -5.68 3.72 6.12
CA SER A 73 -6.82 4.63 6.07
C SER A 73 -6.32 6.08 6.06
N PHE A 74 -6.97 6.93 5.27
CA PHE A 74 -6.71 8.37 5.28
C PHE A 74 -7.51 9.02 6.40
N SER A 75 -6.89 9.96 7.12
CA SER A 75 -7.58 10.73 8.16
C SER A 75 -8.60 11.72 7.57
N ASP A 76 -8.37 12.17 6.33
CA ASP A 76 -9.27 13.05 5.58
C ASP A 76 -9.51 12.45 4.18
N THR A 77 -10.77 12.12 3.87
CA THR A 77 -11.16 11.60 2.55
C THR A 77 -11.13 12.67 1.46
N GLY A 78 -11.06 13.96 1.83
CA GLY A 78 -10.83 15.08 0.92
C GLY A 78 -9.50 15.01 0.17
N GLU A 79 -8.49 14.36 0.77
CA GLU A 79 -7.15 14.12 0.22
C GLU A 79 -7.10 12.94 -0.75
N VAL A 80 -8.19 12.18 -0.89
CA VAL A 80 -8.25 10.93 -1.64
C VAL A 80 -9.01 11.12 -2.94
N GLN A 81 -8.63 10.35 -3.97
CA GLN A 81 -9.43 10.28 -5.20
C GLN A 81 -10.88 9.86 -4.88
N PRO A 82 -11.89 10.58 -5.42
CA PRO A 82 -13.30 10.29 -5.13
C PRO A 82 -13.71 8.85 -5.42
N ALA A 83 -13.09 8.23 -6.43
CA ALA A 83 -13.34 6.82 -6.76
C ALA A 83 -12.95 5.89 -5.62
N VAL A 84 -11.88 6.15 -4.87
CA VAL A 84 -11.45 5.31 -3.72
C VAL A 84 -12.27 5.66 -2.48
N GLY A 85 -12.44 6.95 -2.17
CA GLY A 85 -13.23 7.42 -1.03
C GLY A 85 -12.66 6.98 0.32
N ALA A 86 -13.51 6.47 1.20
CA ALA A 86 -13.13 5.99 2.54
C ALA A 86 -12.63 4.54 2.59
N ARG A 87 -12.52 3.87 1.43
CA ARG A 87 -12.08 2.48 1.34
C ARG A 87 -10.59 2.36 1.68
N PRO A 88 -10.15 1.26 2.32
CA PRO A 88 -8.75 1.10 2.68
C PRO A 88 -7.84 1.00 1.45
N VAL A 89 -6.59 1.43 1.62
CA VAL A 89 -5.50 1.15 0.69
C VAL A 89 -4.65 0.01 1.25
N TRP A 90 -4.41 -1.02 0.45
CA TRP A 90 -3.60 -2.15 0.87
C TRP A 90 -2.12 -1.95 0.53
N LEU A 91 -1.25 -2.01 1.54
CA LEU A 91 0.20 -1.96 1.33
C LEU A 91 0.76 -3.38 1.40
N ILE A 92 1.47 -3.78 0.34
CA ILE A 92 2.02 -5.12 0.20
C ILE A 92 3.55 -5.01 0.27
N MET A 93 4.19 -5.85 1.07
CA MET A 93 5.63 -6.03 1.04
C MET A 93 5.96 -7.49 0.77
N ALA A 94 6.90 -7.72 -0.14
CA ALA A 94 7.36 -9.03 -0.54
C ALA A 94 8.89 -9.09 -0.59
N MET A 95 9.41 -10.31 -0.50
CA MET A 95 10.83 -10.60 -0.71
C MET A 95 11.05 -11.12 -2.13
N THR A 96 12.23 -10.83 -2.68
CA THR A 96 12.68 -11.46 -3.91
C THR A 96 12.99 -12.95 -3.68
N ALA A 97 13.16 -13.72 -4.76
CA ALA A 97 13.45 -15.17 -4.67
C ALA A 97 14.75 -15.48 -3.89
N ASP A 98 15.69 -14.53 -3.83
CA ASP A 98 16.92 -14.57 -3.01
C ASP A 98 16.68 -14.25 -1.51
N ARG A 99 15.41 -14.15 -1.08
CA ARG A 99 14.98 -13.80 0.30
C ARG A 99 15.44 -12.43 0.78
N THR A 100 15.60 -11.48 -0.13
CA THR A 100 15.93 -10.09 0.20
C THR A 100 14.70 -9.18 0.11
N ILE A 101 14.56 -8.22 1.02
CA ILE A 101 13.57 -7.15 0.93
C ILE A 101 14.26 -5.89 0.39
N ARG A 102 13.70 -5.30 -0.67
CA ARG A 102 14.18 -4.03 -1.26
C ARG A 102 13.06 -3.01 -1.31
N MET A 103 12.77 -2.38 -0.16
CA MET A 103 11.71 -1.39 -0.04
C MET A 103 11.98 -0.16 -0.92
N LYS A 104 10.92 0.35 -1.55
CA LYS A 104 10.86 1.56 -2.36
C LYS A 104 9.94 2.58 -1.69
N PRO A 105 10.44 3.41 -0.74
CA PRO A 105 9.61 4.37 -0.02
C PRO A 105 8.94 5.42 -0.92
N GLN A 106 9.51 5.68 -2.11
CA GLN A 106 8.89 6.55 -3.12
C GLN A 106 7.52 6.04 -3.62
N ASN A 107 7.23 4.73 -3.49
CA ASN A 107 5.93 4.18 -3.87
C ASN A 107 4.81 4.68 -2.93
N LEU A 108 5.12 5.09 -1.70
CA LEU A 108 4.16 5.73 -0.80
C LEU A 108 3.83 7.17 -1.23
N ILE A 109 4.61 7.77 -2.13
CA ILE A 109 4.38 9.12 -2.65
C ILE A 109 3.71 9.05 -4.01
N ALA A 110 4.21 8.19 -4.89
CA ALA A 110 3.70 8.07 -6.26
C ALA A 110 2.50 7.12 -6.38
N GLY A 111 2.36 6.16 -5.47
CA GLY A 111 1.40 5.07 -5.58
C GLY A 111 0.13 5.25 -4.77
N LEU A 112 0.08 6.15 -3.79
CA LEU A 112 -1.14 6.39 -3.02
C LEU A 112 -2.19 7.16 -3.86
N PRO A 113 -3.49 6.92 -3.63
CA PRO A 113 -4.57 7.52 -4.41
C PRO A 113 -4.85 8.96 -3.96
N PHE A 114 -3.83 9.81 -3.96
CA PHE A 114 -3.99 11.23 -3.66
C PHE A 114 -4.92 11.88 -4.67
N ARG A 115 -5.75 12.80 -4.18
CA ARG A 115 -6.55 13.65 -5.03
C ARG A 115 -5.62 14.50 -5.90
N ALA A 116 -5.91 14.55 -7.20
CA ALA A 116 -5.16 15.43 -8.09
C ALA A 116 -5.29 16.88 -7.60
N PRO A 117 -4.20 17.68 -7.62
CA PRO A 117 -4.30 19.09 -7.30
C PRO A 117 -5.34 19.71 -8.23
N GLY A 118 -6.36 20.35 -7.64
CA GLY A 118 -7.41 20.98 -8.43
C GLY A 118 -6.78 21.99 -9.38
N THR A 119 -7.10 21.88 -10.68
CA THR A 119 -6.75 22.92 -11.64
C THR A 119 -7.37 24.22 -11.15
N VAL A 120 -6.53 25.13 -10.66
CA VAL A 120 -6.93 26.51 -10.43
C VAL A 120 -7.14 27.08 -11.83
N ASN A 121 -8.41 27.26 -12.22
CA ASN A 121 -8.79 27.96 -13.44
C ASN A 121 -8.39 29.44 -13.34
#